data_AF-A0A5M4AAE7-F1
#
_entry.id   AF-A0A5M4AAE7-F1
#
_cell.length_a   1.000
_cell.length_b   1.000
_cell.length_c   1.000
_cell.angle_alpha   90.00
_cell.angle_beta   90.00
_cell.angle_gamma   90.00
#
_symmetry.space_group_name_H-M   'P 1'
#
loop_
_entity.id
_entity.type
_entity.pdbx_description
1 polymer ?
#
loop_
_entity_poly.entity_id
_entity_poly.type
_entity_poly.pdbx_seq_one_letter_code
_entity_poly.pdbx_strand_id
1 'polypeptide(L)'
;MKRFPAKILLFGEYSIITGSKGLALPFNLYGGQLAFPVGKMSPAEKEAAHISNQHLAELLGFLEKNAAAPVFLNLTSFRDDLATGLYFQSNIPNQYGVGSSGALTAALYHRYGQDTEEETLPEIRKQMAVIESFYHGTSSGLDPLVSYVQKPVWIESRDKISVEAGWPEKFFDEYAVFLIDSGQQGGTGDLVNWFMEQHQRPGFREVFEEELVSGIDELVDALLHAQTDPVQAVLQRISRFQLDYFRPMIPVEFRKHFRYGLETDDFTLKLCGSGGGGYLLGFTKNRIATEKYFREREISCLFVEMIPESVDGNGFPS
;
A
#
# COMPACT_ATOMS: atom_id res chain seq x y z
N MET A 1 -17.61 -14.27 -0.56
CA MET A 1 -16.63 -14.14 0.54
C MET A 1 -16.34 -12.66 0.73
N LYS A 2 -15.71 -12.25 1.84
CA LYS A 2 -15.35 -10.84 2.07
C LYS A 2 -14.23 -10.42 1.11
N ARG A 3 -14.38 -9.25 0.48
CA ARG A 3 -13.34 -8.62 -0.33
C ARG A 3 -12.45 -7.74 0.56
N PHE A 4 -11.15 -7.84 0.33
CA PHE A 4 -10.14 -7.05 1.01
C PHE A 4 -9.50 -6.09 0.02
N PRO A 5 -9.44 -4.79 0.33
CA PRO A 5 -8.86 -3.80 -0.56
C PRO A 5 -7.34 -3.94 -0.60
N ALA A 6 -6.76 -3.42 -1.67
CA ALA A 6 -5.35 -3.03 -1.72
C ALA A 6 -5.06 -1.94 -0.68
N LYS A 7 -3.82 -1.45 -0.66
CA LYS A 7 -3.43 -0.33 0.20
C LYS A 7 -2.57 0.67 -0.55
N ILE A 8 -2.63 1.93 -0.13
CA ILE A 8 -1.67 2.97 -0.51
C ILE A 8 -1.03 3.48 0.77
N LEU A 9 0.30 3.62 0.77
CA LEU A 9 0.98 4.43 1.77
C LEU A 9 0.87 5.88 1.29
N LEU A 10 0.00 6.67 1.92
CA LEU A 10 -0.18 8.06 1.53
C LEU A 10 1.12 8.83 1.85
N PHE A 11 1.64 8.61 3.05
CA PHE A 11 2.90 9.17 3.56
C PHE A 11 3.68 8.12 4.36
N GLY A 12 5.01 8.12 4.22
CA GLY A 12 5.90 7.26 5.01
C GLY A 12 6.84 6.36 4.21
N GLU A 13 6.85 6.43 2.88
CA GLU A 13 7.74 5.59 2.06
C GLU A 13 9.19 5.73 2.50
N TYR A 14 9.81 4.58 2.80
CA TYR A 14 11.16 4.45 3.35
C TYR A 14 11.38 5.01 4.76
N SER A 15 10.72 6.10 5.13
CA SER A 15 10.85 6.70 6.47
C SER A 15 10.26 5.81 7.58
N ILE A 16 9.16 5.10 7.34
CA ILE A 16 8.59 4.19 8.36
C ILE A 16 9.54 3.04 8.71
N ILE A 17 10.45 2.68 7.80
CA ILE A 17 11.48 1.66 8.03
C ILE A 17 12.45 2.16 9.10
N THR A 18 12.74 3.47 9.14
CA THR A 18 13.63 4.09 10.13
C THR A 18 12.92 4.53 11.41
N GLY A 19 11.59 4.39 11.46
CA GLY A 19 10.77 4.66 12.65
C GLY A 19 10.03 6.01 12.63
N SER A 20 10.02 6.69 11.49
CA SER A 20 9.17 7.86 11.22
C SER A 20 7.68 7.52 11.30
N LYS A 21 6.86 8.57 11.41
CA LYS A 21 5.41 8.51 11.28
C LYS A 21 5.00 8.18 9.85
N GLY A 22 3.72 7.86 9.69
CA GLY A 22 3.15 7.60 8.37
C GLY A 22 1.64 7.46 8.41
N LEU A 23 1.06 7.40 7.22
CA LEU A 23 -0.37 7.22 7.04
C LEU A 23 -0.62 6.28 5.87
N ALA A 24 -1.19 5.12 6.16
CA ALA A 24 -1.58 4.13 5.17
C ALA A 24 -3.10 4.02 5.08
N LEU A 25 -3.61 3.89 3.86
CA LEU A 25 -5.04 3.92 3.57
C LEU A 25 -5.45 2.67 2.78
N PRO A 26 -6.63 2.09 3.05
CA PRO A 26 -7.19 1.08 2.17
C PRO A 26 -7.49 1.71 0.81
N PHE A 27 -7.18 0.98 -0.26
CA PHE A 27 -7.34 1.45 -1.63
C PHE A 27 -8.38 0.59 -2.36
N ASN A 28 -9.64 0.99 -2.28
CA ASN A 28 -10.80 0.15 -2.65
C ASN A 28 -10.95 -0.12 -4.15
N LEU A 29 -10.29 0.69 -5.00
CA LEU A 29 -10.26 0.47 -6.44
C LEU A 29 -9.75 -0.94 -6.76
N TYR A 30 -8.72 -1.39 -6.04
CA TYR A 30 -8.18 -2.72 -6.17
C TYR A 30 -8.44 -3.54 -4.91
N GLY A 31 -8.56 -4.85 -5.09
CA GLY A 31 -8.80 -5.76 -3.98
C GLY A 31 -8.85 -7.20 -4.43
N GLY A 32 -9.04 -8.09 -3.48
CA GLY A 32 -9.25 -9.49 -3.79
C GLY A 32 -10.05 -10.20 -2.73
N GLN A 33 -10.51 -11.40 -3.07
CA GLN A 33 -11.23 -12.29 -2.18
C GLN A 33 -10.83 -13.72 -2.46
N LEU A 34 -10.94 -14.56 -1.44
CA LEU A 34 -10.90 -16.00 -1.64
C LEU A 34 -12.17 -16.44 -2.38
N ALA A 35 -12.02 -17.41 -3.27
CA ALA A 35 -13.09 -17.93 -4.10
C ALA A 35 -12.91 -19.42 -4.38
N PHE A 36 -14.00 -20.07 -4.80
CA PHE A 36 -14.00 -21.45 -5.26
C PHE A 36 -14.50 -21.50 -6.71
N PRO A 37 -14.09 -22.50 -7.50
CA PRO A 37 -14.58 -22.70 -8.86
C PRO A 37 -16.07 -23.02 -8.84
N VAL A 38 -16.90 -22.02 -9.13
CA VAL A 38 -18.36 -22.16 -9.25
C VAL A 38 -18.82 -21.67 -10.62
N GLY A 39 -19.77 -22.38 -11.22
CA GLY A 39 -20.34 -22.02 -12.52
C GLY A 39 -19.41 -22.24 -13.72
N LYS A 40 -19.70 -21.55 -14.83
CA LYS A 40 -18.88 -21.63 -16.05
C LYS A 40 -17.77 -20.58 -15.99
N MET A 41 -16.52 -21.05 -15.93
CA MET A 41 -15.33 -20.22 -16.10
C MET A 41 -14.80 -20.34 -17.53
N SER A 42 -14.31 -19.22 -18.07
CA SER A 42 -13.52 -19.19 -19.30
C SER A 42 -12.19 -19.95 -19.12
N PRO A 43 -11.53 -20.38 -20.21
CA PRO A 43 -10.20 -21.01 -20.12
C PRO A 43 -9.17 -20.15 -19.38
N ALA A 44 -9.19 -18.82 -19.58
CA ALA A 44 -8.27 -17.90 -18.93
C ALA A 44 -8.51 -17.79 -17.42
N GLU A 45 -9.78 -17.75 -16.98
CA GLU A 45 -10.12 -17.73 -15.56
C GLU A 45 -9.72 -19.02 -14.85
N LYS A 46 -9.89 -20.17 -15.52
CA LYS A 46 -9.45 -21.46 -14.98
C LYS A 46 -7.95 -21.52 -14.78
N GLU A 47 -7.18 -21.03 -15.76
CA GLU A 47 -5.73 -20.98 -15.67
C GLU A 47 -5.27 -20.06 -14.54
N ALA A 48 -5.83 -18.85 -14.45
CA ALA A 48 -5.51 -17.91 -13.37
C ALA A 48 -5.86 -18.49 -11.98
N ALA A 49 -7.01 -19.16 -11.85
CA ALA A 49 -7.40 -19.84 -10.62
C ALA A 49 -6.44 -20.99 -10.27
N HIS A 50 -6.00 -21.76 -11.26
CA HIS A 50 -5.04 -22.85 -11.06
C HIS A 50 -3.68 -22.35 -10.57
N ILE A 51 -3.12 -21.33 -11.21
CA ILE A 51 -1.86 -20.69 -10.79
C ILE A 51 -2.00 -20.14 -9.36
N SER A 52 -3.11 -19.46 -9.07
CA SER A 52 -3.35 -18.94 -7.72
C SER A 52 -3.45 -20.07 -6.68
N ASN A 53 -4.14 -21.17 -6.97
CA ASN A 53 -4.23 -22.32 -6.08
C ASN A 53 -2.84 -22.95 -5.81
N GLN A 54 -1.98 -23.04 -6.84
CA GLN A 54 -0.60 -23.52 -6.69
C GLN A 54 0.21 -22.63 -5.74
N HIS A 55 0.16 -21.31 -5.93
CA HIS A 55 0.85 -20.37 -5.03
C HIS A 55 0.33 -20.46 -3.59
N LEU A 56 -0.98 -20.67 -3.39
CA LEU A 56 -1.54 -20.87 -2.05
C LEU A 56 -1.07 -22.20 -1.42
N ALA A 57 -0.85 -23.25 -2.21
CA ALA A 57 -0.29 -24.51 -1.72
C ALA A 57 1.16 -24.34 -1.27
N GLU A 58 1.96 -23.54 -1.98
CA GLU A 58 3.33 -23.19 -1.55
C GLU A 58 3.32 -22.39 -0.24
N LEU A 59 2.44 -21.39 -0.15
CA LEU A 59 2.23 -20.63 1.08
C LEU A 59 1.80 -21.53 2.24
N LEU A 60 0.87 -22.47 2.04
CA LEU A 60 0.48 -23.43 3.06
C LEU A 60 1.67 -24.28 3.52
N GLY A 61 2.50 -24.75 2.59
CA GLY A 61 3.71 -25.51 2.91
C GLY A 61 4.75 -24.70 3.71
N PHE A 62 4.82 -23.38 3.48
CA PHE A 62 5.59 -22.45 4.34
C PHE A 62 4.92 -22.30 5.71
N LEU A 63 3.59 -22.14 5.71
CA LEU A 63 2.63 -22.20 6.82
C LEU A 63 3.01 -23.24 7.88
N GLU A 64 3.00 -24.47 7.40
CA GLU A 64 3.15 -25.68 8.21
C GLU A 64 4.57 -25.86 8.79
N LYS A 65 5.57 -25.24 8.18
CA LYS A 65 6.94 -25.24 8.68
C LYS A 65 7.22 -24.12 9.67
N ASN A 66 6.35 -23.12 9.75
CA ASN A 66 6.47 -22.02 10.69
C ASN A 66 5.84 -22.41 12.04
N ALA A 67 6.64 -22.44 13.11
CA ALA A 67 6.17 -22.87 14.42
C ALA A 67 5.07 -21.96 15.04
N ALA A 68 4.98 -20.69 14.63
CA ALA A 68 4.00 -19.74 15.15
C ALA A 68 2.66 -19.83 14.41
N ALA A 69 2.64 -20.12 13.11
CA ALA A 69 1.43 -20.06 12.30
C ALA A 69 0.26 -20.95 12.80
N PRO A 70 0.49 -22.20 13.26
CA PRO A 70 -0.60 -23.03 13.80
C PRO A 70 -1.26 -22.48 15.08
N VAL A 71 -0.61 -21.54 15.78
CA VAL A 71 -1.14 -20.94 17.01
C VAL A 71 -2.32 -20.02 16.72
N PHE A 72 -2.32 -19.37 15.56
CA PHE A 72 -3.34 -18.38 15.19
C PHE A 72 -4.07 -18.68 13.88
N LEU A 73 -3.65 -19.71 13.12
CA LEU A 73 -4.35 -20.15 11.91
C LEU A 73 -4.87 -21.58 12.03
N ASN A 74 -6.08 -21.82 11.53
CA ASN A 74 -6.60 -23.14 11.26
C ASN A 74 -6.07 -23.66 9.90
N LEU A 75 -4.85 -24.18 9.90
CA LEU A 75 -4.20 -24.71 8.71
C LEU A 75 -4.89 -25.97 8.15
N THR A 76 -5.59 -26.74 8.99
CA THR A 76 -6.36 -27.90 8.55
C THR A 76 -7.48 -27.47 7.60
N SER A 77 -8.31 -26.51 8.02
CA SER A 77 -9.37 -25.95 7.17
C SER A 77 -8.80 -25.30 5.90
N PHE A 78 -7.65 -24.62 5.99
CA PHE A 78 -7.00 -24.04 4.83
C PHE A 78 -6.56 -25.12 3.83
N ARG A 79 -5.97 -26.22 4.30
CA ARG A 79 -5.62 -27.38 3.47
C ARG A 79 -6.84 -28.01 2.80
N ASP A 80 -7.91 -28.21 3.54
CA ASP A 80 -9.13 -28.84 3.03
C ASP A 80 -9.78 -27.98 1.94
N ASP A 81 -9.91 -26.67 2.18
CA ASP A 81 -10.42 -25.73 1.18
C ASP A 81 -9.52 -25.70 -0.06
N LEU A 82 -8.18 -25.70 0.09
CA LEU A 82 -7.26 -25.77 -1.04
C LEU A 82 -7.46 -27.02 -1.90
N ALA A 83 -7.71 -28.17 -1.26
CA ALA A 83 -8.00 -29.42 -1.97
C ALA A 83 -9.31 -29.37 -2.76
N THR A 84 -10.25 -28.48 -2.38
CA THR A 84 -11.50 -28.23 -3.12
C THR A 84 -11.38 -27.13 -4.19
N GLY A 85 -10.17 -26.60 -4.42
CA GLY A 85 -9.89 -25.62 -5.47
C GLY A 85 -9.97 -24.17 -5.04
N LEU A 86 -9.79 -23.87 -3.75
CA LEU A 86 -9.67 -22.49 -3.26
C LEU A 86 -8.62 -21.70 -4.08
N TYR A 87 -8.98 -20.50 -4.53
CA TYR A 87 -8.05 -19.59 -5.19
C TYR A 87 -8.31 -18.15 -4.74
N PHE A 88 -7.37 -17.25 -5.01
CA PHE A 88 -7.51 -15.82 -4.74
C PHE A 88 -7.88 -15.09 -6.02
N GLN A 89 -9.11 -14.57 -6.06
CA GLN A 89 -9.61 -13.75 -7.14
C GLN A 89 -9.30 -12.29 -6.85
N SER A 90 -8.50 -11.64 -7.69
CA SER A 90 -8.07 -10.25 -7.47
C SER A 90 -8.02 -9.43 -8.76
N ASN A 91 -8.30 -8.13 -8.63
CA ASN A 91 -8.06 -7.14 -9.67
C ASN A 91 -6.83 -6.25 -9.36
N ILE A 92 -6.01 -6.60 -8.36
CA ILE A 92 -4.82 -5.84 -7.97
C ILE A 92 -3.71 -6.05 -9.00
N PRO A 93 -3.18 -4.99 -9.64
CA PRO A 93 -2.07 -5.11 -10.57
C PRO A 93 -0.79 -5.59 -9.86
N ASN A 94 -0.13 -6.59 -10.43
CA ASN A 94 1.10 -7.14 -9.87
C ASN A 94 2.26 -6.15 -10.00
N GLN A 95 2.99 -5.91 -8.90
CA GLN A 95 4.18 -5.04 -8.85
C GLN A 95 3.93 -3.54 -9.17
N TYR A 96 2.75 -3.03 -8.80
CA TYR A 96 2.37 -1.63 -8.98
C TYR A 96 2.41 -0.76 -7.71
N GLY A 97 2.96 -1.30 -6.61
CA GLY A 97 3.08 -0.57 -5.33
C GLY A 97 1.82 -0.56 -4.46
N VAL A 98 0.74 -1.23 -4.89
CA VAL A 98 -0.58 -1.24 -4.22
C VAL A 98 -0.85 -2.46 -3.31
N GLY A 99 0.13 -3.36 -3.13
CA GLY A 99 0.12 -4.36 -2.05
C GLY A 99 -0.79 -5.58 -2.24
N SER A 100 -0.62 -6.38 -3.30
CA SER A 100 -1.40 -7.61 -3.54
C SER A 100 -1.23 -8.67 -2.43
N SER A 101 -0.01 -8.83 -1.90
CA SER A 101 0.28 -9.75 -0.78
C SER A 101 -0.52 -9.40 0.47
N GLY A 102 -0.70 -8.11 0.72
CA GLY A 102 -1.44 -7.59 1.87
C GLY A 102 -2.91 -8.00 1.84
N ALA A 103 -3.59 -7.78 0.70
CA ALA A 103 -4.99 -8.15 0.54
C ALA A 103 -5.22 -9.66 0.64
N LEU A 104 -4.34 -10.47 0.05
CA LEU A 104 -4.41 -11.93 0.18
C LEU A 104 -4.20 -12.40 1.63
N THR A 105 -3.19 -11.85 2.29
CA THR A 105 -2.89 -12.17 3.69
C THR A 105 -4.06 -11.81 4.60
N ALA A 106 -4.67 -10.64 4.41
CA ALA A 106 -5.88 -10.23 5.12
C ALA A 106 -7.06 -11.18 4.88
N ALA A 107 -7.23 -11.66 3.65
CA ALA A 107 -8.29 -12.61 3.30
C ALA A 107 -8.09 -13.99 3.94
N LEU A 108 -6.85 -14.48 3.97
CA LEU A 108 -6.48 -15.73 4.65
C LEU A 108 -6.65 -15.62 6.16
N TYR A 109 -6.15 -14.53 6.75
CA TYR A 109 -6.31 -14.26 8.18
C TYR A 109 -7.78 -14.17 8.57
N HIS A 110 -8.61 -13.46 7.78
CA HIS A 110 -10.04 -13.38 8.05
C HIS A 110 -10.76 -14.73 7.97
N ARG A 111 -10.35 -15.62 7.06
CA ARG A 111 -11.01 -16.92 6.86
C ARG A 111 -10.54 -17.99 7.84
N TYR A 112 -9.25 -17.99 8.18
CA TYR A 112 -8.60 -19.07 8.93
C TYR A 112 -8.00 -18.62 10.25
N GLY A 113 -8.00 -17.32 10.55
CA GLY A 113 -7.62 -16.78 11.85
C GLY A 113 -8.46 -17.41 12.96
N GLN A 114 -7.81 -17.84 14.02
CA GLN A 114 -8.49 -18.30 15.22
C GLN A 114 -8.88 -17.06 16.00
N ASP A 115 -10.17 -16.74 16.00
CA ASP A 115 -10.69 -15.55 16.68
C ASP A 115 -10.44 -15.70 18.20
N THR A 116 -9.52 -14.90 18.73
CA THR A 116 -9.43 -14.69 20.16
C THR A 116 -10.00 -13.30 20.42
N GLU A 117 -11.10 -13.22 21.19
CA GLU A 117 -11.81 -11.96 21.46
C GLU A 117 -10.94 -10.87 22.14
N GLU A 118 -9.67 -11.16 22.43
CA GLU A 118 -8.71 -10.32 23.14
C GLU A 118 -7.53 -9.82 22.27
N GLU A 119 -7.49 -10.13 20.98
CA GLU A 119 -6.35 -9.79 20.12
C GLU A 119 -6.23 -8.29 19.84
N THR A 120 -5.12 -7.69 20.27
CA THR A 120 -4.81 -6.28 20.01
C THR A 120 -4.30 -6.06 18.58
N LEU A 121 -4.49 -4.86 18.00
CA LEU A 121 -3.98 -4.53 16.66
C LEU A 121 -2.48 -4.84 16.46
N PRO A 122 -1.58 -4.55 17.42
CA PRO A 122 -0.18 -4.96 17.30
C PRO A 122 0.04 -6.48 17.23
N GLU A 123 -0.81 -7.28 17.88
CA GLU A 123 -0.72 -8.74 17.83
C GLU A 123 -1.18 -9.27 16.47
N ILE A 124 -2.35 -8.82 16.01
CA ILE A 124 -2.86 -9.11 14.66
C ILE A 124 -1.81 -8.75 13.60
N ARG A 125 -1.17 -7.58 13.73
CA ARG A 125 -0.10 -7.13 12.83
C ARG A 125 1.08 -8.10 12.80
N LYS A 126 1.53 -8.61 13.96
CA LYS A 126 2.64 -9.57 14.03
C LYS A 126 2.27 -10.90 13.37
N GLN A 127 1.05 -11.38 13.61
CA GLN A 127 0.57 -12.61 12.99
C GLN A 127 0.44 -12.46 11.47
N MET A 128 -0.04 -11.32 10.97
CA MET A 128 -0.05 -11.02 9.54
C MET A 128 1.36 -10.91 8.94
N ALA A 129 2.32 -10.36 9.68
CA ALA A 129 3.72 -10.32 9.26
C ALA A 129 4.30 -11.73 9.03
N VAL A 130 3.91 -12.71 9.86
CA VAL A 130 4.29 -14.11 9.66
C VAL A 130 3.76 -14.62 8.31
N ILE A 131 2.50 -14.38 7.98
CA ILE A 131 1.92 -14.84 6.71
C ILE A 131 2.59 -14.14 5.52
N GLU A 132 2.71 -12.82 5.57
CA GLU A 132 3.23 -12.03 4.44
C GLU A 132 4.74 -12.25 4.21
N SER A 133 5.49 -12.69 5.24
CA SER A 133 6.92 -12.98 5.10
C SER A 133 7.25 -14.03 4.03
N PHE A 134 6.28 -14.86 3.62
CA PHE A 134 6.42 -15.75 2.47
C PHE A 134 6.80 -15.01 1.18
N TYR A 135 6.25 -13.81 0.95
CA TYR A 135 6.43 -13.06 -0.29
C TYR A 135 7.71 -12.22 -0.31
N HIS A 136 8.12 -11.67 0.84
CA HIS A 136 9.18 -10.65 0.93
C HIS A 136 10.35 -11.06 1.84
N GLY A 137 10.29 -12.24 2.45
CA GLY A 137 11.25 -12.72 3.46
C GLY A 137 11.09 -12.03 4.82
N THR A 138 11.02 -10.70 4.84
CA THR A 138 10.70 -9.89 6.04
C THR A 138 9.46 -9.04 5.76
N SER A 139 8.51 -9.03 6.68
CA SER A 139 7.31 -8.18 6.61
C SER A 139 7.14 -7.39 7.90
N SER A 140 6.63 -6.16 7.78
CA SER A 140 6.20 -5.34 8.92
C SER A 140 4.77 -5.67 9.38
N GLY A 141 4.02 -6.45 8.60
CA GLY A 141 2.60 -6.72 8.80
C GLY A 141 1.67 -5.52 8.56
N LEU A 142 2.21 -4.37 8.16
CA LEU A 142 1.43 -3.13 8.01
C LEU A 142 0.46 -3.21 6.82
N ASP A 143 0.97 -3.63 5.66
CA ASP A 143 0.19 -3.73 4.43
C ASP A 143 -1.05 -4.63 4.58
N PRO A 144 -0.92 -5.87 5.08
CA PRO A 144 -2.08 -6.71 5.33
C PRO A 144 -2.98 -6.16 6.44
N LEU A 145 -2.43 -5.49 7.46
CA LEU A 145 -3.24 -4.90 8.50
C LEU A 145 -4.17 -3.82 7.93
N VAL A 146 -3.66 -2.92 7.10
CA VAL A 146 -4.44 -1.86 6.43
C VAL A 146 -5.58 -2.48 5.62
N SER A 147 -5.28 -3.51 4.82
CA SER A 147 -6.28 -4.26 4.07
C SER A 147 -7.32 -4.93 4.98
N TYR A 148 -6.90 -5.48 6.11
CA TYR A 148 -7.78 -6.20 7.04
C TYR A 148 -8.74 -5.27 7.78
N VAL A 149 -8.22 -4.17 8.36
CA VAL A 149 -9.03 -3.22 9.14
C VAL A 149 -9.93 -2.37 8.25
N GLN A 150 -9.60 -2.22 6.96
CA GLN A 150 -10.33 -1.39 5.98
C GLN A 150 -10.57 0.04 6.47
N LYS A 151 -9.62 0.57 7.24
CA LYS A 151 -9.61 1.89 7.82
C LYS A 151 -8.21 2.51 7.65
N PRO A 152 -8.11 3.84 7.67
CA PRO A 152 -6.82 4.52 7.79
C PRO A 152 -6.03 3.99 8.98
N VAL A 153 -4.76 3.67 8.74
CA VAL A 153 -3.79 3.28 9.78
C VAL A 153 -2.76 4.39 9.90
N TRP A 154 -2.80 5.06 11.04
CA TRP A 154 -1.87 6.09 11.47
C TRP A 154 -0.69 5.40 12.15
N ILE A 155 0.52 5.68 11.67
CA ILE A 155 1.76 5.10 12.17
C ILE A 155 2.44 6.18 12.98
N GLU A 156 2.61 5.94 14.28
CA GLU A 156 3.34 6.85 15.17
C GLU A 156 4.81 6.44 15.31
N SER A 157 5.08 5.14 15.23
CA SER A 157 6.43 4.58 15.23
C SER A 157 6.40 3.14 14.70
N ARG A 158 7.56 2.45 14.68
CA ARG A 158 7.65 1.05 14.26
C ARG A 158 6.64 0.13 14.95
N ASP A 159 6.40 0.36 16.24
CA ASP A 159 5.59 -0.53 17.10
C ASP A 159 4.24 0.08 17.48
N LYS A 160 4.01 1.37 17.20
CA LYS A 160 2.79 2.08 17.58
C LYS A 160 2.00 2.52 16.36
N ILE A 161 0.77 2.03 16.28
CA ILE A 161 -0.20 2.33 15.23
C ILE A 161 -1.56 2.63 15.84
N SER A 162 -2.39 3.40 15.14
CA SER A 162 -3.77 3.72 15.53
C SER A 162 -4.68 3.73 14.31
N VAL A 163 -5.95 3.35 14.52
CA VAL A 163 -7.04 3.48 13.54
C VAL A 163 -8.13 4.45 14.02
N GLU A 164 -7.97 5.01 15.22
CA GLU A 164 -9.01 5.77 15.90
C GLU A 164 -9.22 7.16 15.28
N ALA A 165 -8.16 7.75 14.74
CA ALA A 165 -8.21 9.07 14.11
C ALA A 165 -9.00 9.09 12.79
N GLY A 166 -9.28 7.93 12.18
CA GLY A 166 -10.10 7.85 10.98
C GLY A 166 -9.46 8.52 9.75
N TRP A 167 -10.30 9.00 8.82
CA TRP A 167 -9.86 9.59 7.56
C TRP A 167 -9.41 11.05 7.75
N PRO A 168 -8.33 11.51 7.09
CA PRO A 168 -7.93 12.91 7.10
C PRO A 168 -8.84 13.76 6.19
N GLU A 169 -10.11 13.93 6.55
CA GLU A 169 -11.14 14.54 5.70
C GLU A 169 -10.75 15.92 5.16
N LYS A 170 -10.25 16.81 6.03
CA LYS A 170 -9.82 18.16 5.61
C LYS A 170 -8.72 18.16 4.54
N PHE A 171 -7.86 17.14 4.53
CA PHE A 171 -6.87 17.01 3.47
C PHE A 171 -7.53 16.66 2.14
N PHE A 172 -8.50 15.75 2.13
CA PHE A 172 -9.21 15.36 0.91
C PHE A 172 -10.20 16.42 0.41
N ASP A 173 -10.66 17.32 1.28
CA ASP A 173 -11.43 18.51 0.87
C ASP A 173 -10.62 19.48 0.01
N GLU A 174 -9.30 19.57 0.26
CA GLU A 174 -8.40 20.49 -0.45
C GLU A 174 -7.59 19.83 -1.57
N TYR A 175 -7.24 18.56 -1.41
CA TYR A 175 -6.32 17.86 -2.30
C TYR A 175 -6.98 16.62 -2.90
N ALA A 176 -7.04 16.60 -4.23
CA ALA A 176 -7.32 15.39 -4.97
C ALA A 176 -6.06 14.52 -5.05
N VAL A 177 -6.21 13.22 -4.78
CA VAL A 177 -5.15 12.21 -4.93
C VAL A 177 -5.33 11.48 -6.24
N PHE A 178 -4.23 11.24 -6.94
CA PHE A 178 -4.24 10.52 -8.20
C PHE A 178 -3.02 9.60 -8.35
N LEU A 179 -3.15 8.62 -9.23
CA LEU A 179 -2.09 7.69 -9.60
C LEU A 179 -1.70 7.93 -11.06
N ILE A 180 -0.41 7.81 -11.33
CA ILE A 180 0.13 7.78 -12.70
C ILE A 180 0.71 6.41 -12.95
N ASP A 181 0.23 5.72 -13.99
CA ASP A 181 0.85 4.47 -14.43
C ASP A 181 2.15 4.78 -15.18
N SER A 182 3.28 4.28 -14.67
CA SER A 182 4.58 4.45 -15.34
C SER A 182 4.76 3.56 -16.57
N GLY A 183 3.86 2.59 -16.79
CA GLY A 183 3.90 1.65 -17.92
C GLY A 183 4.96 0.54 -17.78
N GLN A 184 5.73 0.54 -16.70
CA GLN A 184 6.73 -0.48 -16.38
C GLN A 184 6.46 -1.04 -14.98
N GLN A 185 6.79 -2.31 -14.74
CA GLN A 185 6.68 -2.88 -13.39
C GLN A 185 7.70 -2.24 -12.46
N GLY A 186 7.27 -1.88 -11.24
CA GLY A 186 8.14 -1.42 -10.17
C GLY A 186 8.53 -2.57 -9.25
N GLY A 187 8.96 -2.27 -8.02
CA GLY A 187 8.92 -3.30 -6.98
C GLY A 187 10.09 -4.28 -6.93
N THR A 188 11.27 -3.94 -7.44
CA THR A 188 12.43 -4.83 -7.25
C THR A 188 13.00 -4.67 -5.85
N GLY A 189 13.25 -5.79 -5.16
CA GLY A 189 13.97 -5.80 -3.88
C GLY A 189 15.32 -5.08 -3.95
N ASP A 190 15.90 -4.99 -5.15
CA ASP A 190 17.10 -4.23 -5.47
C ASP A 190 17.02 -2.75 -5.09
N LEU A 191 15.87 -2.09 -5.31
CA LEU A 191 15.73 -0.66 -4.96
C LEU A 191 15.62 -0.44 -3.45
N VAL A 192 15.01 -1.38 -2.74
CA VAL A 192 15.00 -1.38 -1.27
C VAL A 192 16.42 -1.59 -0.74
N ASN A 193 17.16 -2.56 -1.30
CA ASN A 193 18.56 -2.80 -0.94
C ASN A 193 19.43 -1.58 -1.24
N TRP A 194 19.26 -0.98 -2.41
CA TRP A 194 19.96 0.25 -2.79
C TRP A 194 19.70 1.38 -1.78
N PHE A 195 18.44 1.58 -1.36
CA PHE A 195 18.13 2.55 -0.32
C PHE A 195 18.84 2.21 0.99
N MET A 196 18.82 0.95 1.43
CA MET A 196 19.48 0.53 2.66
C MET A 196 21.00 0.78 2.60
N GLU A 197 21.64 0.56 1.44
CA GLU A 197 23.05 0.90 1.22
C GLU A 197 23.31 2.41 1.26
N GLN A 198 22.44 3.23 0.65
CA GLN A 198 22.57 4.69 0.74
C GLN A 198 22.40 5.18 2.18
N HIS A 199 21.42 4.64 2.90
CA HIS A 199 21.13 4.98 4.30
C HIS A 199 22.26 4.61 5.27
N GLN A 200 23.18 3.73 4.88
CA GLN A 200 24.41 3.47 5.65
C GLN A 200 25.42 4.63 5.57
N ARG A 201 25.32 5.52 4.57
CA ARG A 201 26.23 6.67 4.38
C ARG A 201 25.81 7.83 5.29
N PRO A 202 26.68 8.34 6.19
CA PRO A 202 26.32 9.37 7.16
C PRO A 202 25.69 10.62 6.55
N GLY A 203 26.28 11.17 5.48
CA GLY A 203 25.74 12.39 4.85
C GLY A 203 24.38 12.20 4.17
N PHE A 204 24.09 11.02 3.62
CA PHE A 204 22.76 10.73 3.10
C PHE A 204 21.75 10.55 4.23
N ARG A 205 22.14 9.86 5.30
CA ARG A 205 21.29 9.65 6.48
C ARG A 205 20.88 10.96 7.13
N GLU A 206 21.84 11.86 7.34
CA GLU A 206 21.59 13.18 7.92
C GLU A 206 20.56 13.95 7.11
N VAL A 207 20.76 14.08 5.79
CA VAL A 207 19.82 14.78 4.90
C VAL A 207 18.47 14.05 4.82
N PHE A 208 18.46 12.72 4.83
CA PHE A 208 17.23 11.93 4.86
C PHE A 208 16.40 12.17 6.14
N GLU A 209 17.06 12.21 7.29
CA GLU A 209 16.42 12.48 8.59
C GLU A 209 15.94 13.95 8.67
N GLU A 210 16.79 14.90 8.29
CA GLU A 210 16.48 16.32 8.37
C GLU A 210 15.42 16.75 7.36
N GLU A 211 15.40 16.18 6.14
CA GLU A 211 14.49 16.57 5.08
C GLU A 211 13.25 15.71 4.98
N LEU A 212 13.41 14.41 4.74
CA LEU A 212 12.30 13.54 4.42
C LEU A 212 11.53 13.12 5.68
N VAL A 213 12.25 12.59 6.70
CA VAL A 213 11.62 12.12 7.95
C VAL A 213 10.95 13.29 8.67
N SER A 214 11.68 14.39 8.88
CA SER A 214 11.14 15.58 9.55
C SER A 214 9.90 16.13 8.84
N GLY A 215 9.91 16.18 7.50
CA GLY A 215 8.74 16.63 6.74
C GLY A 215 7.56 15.68 6.89
N ILE A 216 7.76 14.38 6.72
CA ILE A 216 6.68 13.38 6.85
C ILE A 216 6.07 13.42 8.26
N ASP A 217 6.90 13.51 9.31
CA ASP A 217 6.42 13.58 10.69
C ASP A 217 5.59 14.85 10.94
N GLU A 218 6.06 16.02 10.47
CA GLU A 218 5.31 17.29 10.52
C GLU A 218 3.96 17.18 9.80
N LEU A 219 3.95 16.61 8.60
CA LEU A 219 2.74 16.43 7.80
C LEU A 219 1.74 15.51 8.50
N VAL A 220 2.20 14.33 8.96
CA VAL A 220 1.31 13.37 9.62
C VAL A 220 0.72 13.98 10.90
N ASP A 221 1.51 14.73 11.67
CA ASP A 221 1.01 15.45 12.84
C ASP A 221 -0.01 16.53 12.49
N ALA A 222 0.25 17.32 11.46
CA ALA A 222 -0.69 18.33 11.00
C ALA A 222 -2.02 17.69 10.58
N LEU A 223 -1.97 16.61 9.81
CA LEU A 223 -3.17 15.88 9.37
C LEU A 223 -3.95 15.28 10.54
N LEU A 224 -3.26 14.73 11.54
CA LEU A 224 -3.88 14.18 12.74
C LEU A 224 -4.67 15.25 13.53
N HIS A 225 -4.20 16.49 13.51
CA HIS A 225 -4.86 17.64 14.14
C HIS A 225 -5.75 18.43 13.18
N ALA A 226 -6.05 17.87 12.00
CA ALA A 226 -6.85 18.49 10.95
C ALA A 226 -6.36 19.90 10.58
N GLN A 227 -5.05 20.04 10.40
CA GLN A 227 -4.36 21.25 9.91
C GLN A 227 -3.81 20.99 8.50
N THR A 228 -4.09 21.90 7.57
CA THR A 228 -3.71 21.78 6.15
C THR A 228 -2.68 22.82 5.70
N ASP A 229 -2.41 23.84 6.52
CA ASP A 229 -1.45 24.91 6.25
C ASP A 229 -0.05 24.41 5.82
N PRO A 230 0.59 23.42 6.49
CA PRO A 230 1.93 22.97 6.10
C PRO A 230 1.93 22.01 4.90
N VAL A 231 0.77 21.48 4.50
CA VAL A 231 0.67 20.34 3.56
C VAL A 231 1.38 20.62 2.24
N GLN A 232 1.11 21.76 1.60
CA GLN A 232 1.68 22.07 0.28
C GLN A 232 3.22 22.14 0.34
N ALA A 233 3.76 22.86 1.33
CA ALA A 233 5.20 23.04 1.49
C ALA A 233 5.90 21.71 1.76
N VAL A 234 5.30 20.86 2.62
CA VAL A 234 5.87 19.54 2.92
C VAL A 234 5.76 18.58 1.72
N LEU A 235 4.65 18.58 0.99
CA LEU A 235 4.53 17.78 -0.24
C LEU A 235 5.64 18.13 -1.24
N GLN A 236 5.86 19.42 -1.48
CA GLN A 236 6.96 19.89 -2.35
C GLN A 236 8.32 19.43 -1.84
N ARG A 237 8.55 19.50 -0.52
CA ARG A 237 9.79 19.03 0.12
C ARG A 237 10.01 17.54 -0.14
N ILE A 238 8.99 16.70 0.09
CA ILE A 238 9.04 15.25 -0.16
C ILE A 238 9.34 14.96 -1.64
N SER A 239 8.63 15.62 -2.56
CA SER A 239 8.82 15.45 -4.01
C SER A 239 10.22 15.85 -4.46
N ARG A 240 10.73 16.99 -3.97
CA ARG A 240 12.08 17.47 -4.29
C ARG A 240 13.14 16.54 -3.74
N PHE A 241 13.03 16.13 -2.48
CA PHE A 241 13.93 15.16 -1.87
C PHE A 241 13.98 13.86 -2.70
N GLN A 242 12.83 13.32 -3.10
CA GLN A 242 12.79 12.10 -3.91
C GLN A 242 13.39 12.31 -5.31
N LEU A 243 13.17 13.48 -5.92
CA LEU A 243 13.77 13.81 -7.22
C LEU A 243 15.29 13.91 -7.16
N ASP A 244 15.83 14.47 -6.07
CA ASP A 244 17.26 14.73 -5.90
C ASP A 244 18.01 13.48 -5.40
N TYR A 245 17.49 12.83 -4.36
CA TYR A 245 18.15 11.73 -3.67
C TYR A 245 17.65 10.35 -4.09
N PHE A 246 16.37 10.19 -4.44
CA PHE A 246 15.79 8.91 -4.89
C PHE A 246 15.68 8.83 -6.42
N ARG A 247 16.44 9.66 -7.14
CA ARG A 247 16.40 9.75 -8.59
C ARG A 247 16.46 8.39 -9.31
N PRO A 248 17.29 7.40 -8.91
CA PRO A 248 17.31 6.08 -9.53
C PRO A 248 15.98 5.30 -9.43
N MET A 249 15.16 5.63 -8.44
CA MET A 249 13.87 5.00 -8.14
C MET A 249 12.70 5.70 -8.85
N ILE A 250 12.95 6.82 -9.54
CA ILE A 250 11.96 7.48 -10.38
C ILE A 250 12.24 7.11 -11.84
N PRO A 251 11.28 6.49 -12.56
CA PRO A 251 11.40 6.22 -13.98
C PRO A 251 11.84 7.47 -14.75
N VAL A 252 12.83 7.33 -15.64
CA VAL A 252 13.53 8.47 -16.27
C VAL A 252 12.56 9.43 -16.95
N GLU A 253 11.57 8.90 -17.65
CA GLU A 253 10.55 9.68 -18.36
C GLU A 253 9.66 10.51 -17.43
N PHE A 254 9.50 10.10 -16.18
CA PHE A 254 8.64 10.78 -15.22
C PHE A 254 9.34 11.87 -14.41
N ARG A 255 10.68 11.90 -14.41
CA ARG A 255 11.46 12.94 -13.72
C ARG A 255 11.15 14.35 -14.23
N LYS A 256 10.74 14.50 -15.50
CA LYS A 256 10.32 15.79 -16.07
C LYS A 256 8.98 16.28 -15.50
N HIS A 257 8.09 15.35 -15.12
CA HIS A 257 6.80 15.68 -14.51
C HIS A 257 6.94 16.04 -13.03
N PHE A 258 7.86 15.38 -12.31
CA PHE A 258 8.26 15.82 -10.97
C PHE A 258 8.76 17.27 -10.97
N ARG A 259 9.70 17.60 -11.88
CA ARG A 259 10.21 18.98 -12.02
C ARG A 259 9.10 19.97 -12.34
N TYR A 260 8.27 19.66 -13.33
CA TYR A 260 7.15 20.53 -13.70
C TYR A 260 6.26 20.84 -12.49
N GLY A 261 5.81 19.81 -11.76
CA GLY A 261 4.95 20.01 -10.59
C GLY A 261 5.62 20.84 -9.48
N LEU A 262 6.93 20.66 -9.27
CA LEU A 262 7.73 21.45 -8.32
C LEU A 262 7.98 22.90 -8.75
N GLU A 263 7.84 23.23 -10.03
CA GLU A 263 8.08 24.56 -10.59
C GLU A 263 6.77 25.35 -10.75
N THR A 264 5.64 24.69 -11.02
CA THR A 264 4.36 25.34 -11.29
C THR A 264 3.36 25.25 -10.15
N ASP A 265 3.56 24.36 -9.19
CA ASP A 265 2.63 24.04 -8.11
C ASP A 265 1.26 23.51 -8.56
N ASP A 266 1.13 23.13 -9.83
CA ASP A 266 -0.11 22.54 -10.37
C ASP A 266 -0.43 21.20 -9.68
N PHE A 267 0.60 20.42 -9.39
CA PHE A 267 0.51 19.15 -8.68
C PHE A 267 1.88 18.79 -8.08
N THR A 268 1.89 17.87 -7.13
CA THR A 268 3.11 17.29 -6.59
C THR A 268 3.09 15.78 -6.79
N LEU A 269 4.24 15.18 -7.13
CA LEU A 269 4.39 13.74 -7.30
C LEU A 269 5.32 13.15 -6.25
N LYS A 270 5.08 11.90 -5.88
CA LYS A 270 5.97 11.07 -5.07
C LYS A 270 5.95 9.62 -5.54
N LEU A 271 6.93 8.86 -5.08
CA LEU A 271 6.94 7.41 -5.22
C LEU A 271 5.70 6.79 -4.55
N CYS A 272 5.17 5.73 -5.15
CA CYS A 272 4.23 4.82 -4.52
C CYS A 272 4.94 3.50 -4.26
N GLY A 273 4.94 3.03 -3.01
CA GLY A 273 5.69 1.83 -2.62
C GLY A 273 7.20 2.01 -2.80
N SER A 274 7.87 1.02 -3.39
CA SER A 274 9.33 1.03 -3.53
C SER A 274 9.88 1.88 -4.69
N GLY A 275 9.00 2.43 -5.54
CA GLY A 275 9.42 3.05 -6.79
C GLY A 275 9.98 2.07 -7.83
N GLY A 276 10.68 2.62 -8.82
CA GLY A 276 11.24 1.92 -9.98
C GLY A 276 10.27 1.70 -11.13
N GLY A 277 8.98 1.87 -10.89
CA GLY A 277 7.90 1.60 -11.83
C GLY A 277 6.56 1.52 -11.09
N GLY A 278 5.57 0.87 -11.68
CA GLY A 278 4.23 0.77 -11.14
C GLY A 278 3.53 2.13 -11.16
N TYR A 279 2.79 2.41 -10.10
CA TYR A 279 2.21 3.73 -9.92
C TYR A 279 3.19 4.74 -9.31
N LEU A 280 3.03 6.00 -9.73
CA LEU A 280 3.46 7.17 -8.97
C LEU A 280 2.24 7.80 -8.32
N LEU A 281 2.39 8.35 -7.13
CA LEU A 281 1.30 8.99 -6.39
C LEU A 281 1.39 10.51 -6.56
N GLY A 282 0.25 11.15 -6.80
CA GLY A 282 0.17 12.58 -7.04
C GLY A 282 -0.91 13.26 -6.20
N PHE A 283 -0.70 14.56 -5.97
CA PHE A 283 -1.58 15.43 -5.20
C PHE A 283 -1.80 16.74 -5.95
N THR A 284 -3.03 17.23 -5.99
CA THR A 284 -3.34 18.51 -6.63
C THR A 284 -4.55 19.18 -5.98
N LYS A 285 -4.55 20.52 -5.90
CA LYS A 285 -5.75 21.29 -5.58
C LYS A 285 -6.65 21.54 -6.79
N ASN A 286 -6.14 21.28 -8.01
CA ASN A 286 -6.85 21.52 -9.27
C ASN A 286 -6.85 20.26 -10.15
N ARG A 287 -7.84 19.40 -9.89
CA ARG A 287 -8.06 18.15 -10.64
C ARG A 287 -8.17 18.40 -12.15
N ILE A 288 -8.96 19.39 -12.57
CA ILE A 288 -9.23 19.65 -14.00
C ILE A 288 -7.95 20.02 -14.75
N ALA A 289 -7.13 20.91 -14.18
CA ALA A 289 -5.86 21.31 -14.78
C ALA A 289 -4.87 20.14 -14.86
N THR A 290 -4.81 19.34 -13.79
CA THR A 290 -3.94 18.16 -13.72
C THR A 290 -4.34 17.06 -14.71
N GLU A 291 -5.63 16.74 -14.81
CA GLU A 291 -6.16 15.81 -15.81
C GLU A 291 -5.82 16.27 -17.23
N LYS A 292 -5.99 17.57 -17.50
CA LYS A 292 -5.63 18.16 -18.80
C LYS A 292 -4.14 17.99 -19.10
N TYR A 293 -3.27 18.30 -18.14
CA TYR A 293 -1.82 18.19 -18.30
C TYR A 293 -1.38 16.77 -18.70
N PHE A 294 -1.85 15.75 -17.99
CA PHE A 294 -1.47 14.36 -18.26
C PHE A 294 -2.13 13.81 -19.52
N ARG A 295 -3.39 14.17 -19.80
CA ARG A 295 -4.10 13.77 -21.02
C ARG A 295 -3.42 14.29 -22.29
N GLU A 296 -2.97 15.54 -22.31
CA GLU A 296 -2.24 16.13 -23.44
C GLU A 296 -0.88 15.46 -23.72
N ARG A 297 -0.39 14.66 -22.77
CA ARG A 297 0.86 13.90 -22.85
C ARG A 297 0.63 12.40 -23.01
N GLU A 298 -0.62 11.98 -23.19
CA GLU A 298 -1.03 10.57 -23.33
C GLU A 298 -0.61 9.71 -22.12
N ILE A 299 -0.55 10.32 -20.93
CA ILE A 299 -0.21 9.63 -19.68
C ILE A 299 -1.50 9.27 -18.95
N SER A 300 -1.63 7.98 -18.61
CA SER A 300 -2.76 7.49 -17.82
C SER A 300 -2.69 8.07 -16.40
N CYS A 301 -3.71 8.86 -16.05
CA CYS A 301 -3.87 9.48 -14.75
C CYS A 301 -5.22 9.05 -14.17
N LEU A 302 -5.19 8.46 -12.98
CA LEU A 302 -6.33 7.87 -12.33
C LEU A 302 -6.57 8.59 -10.99
N PHE A 303 -7.62 9.38 -10.92
CA PHE A 303 -8.03 10.00 -9.67
C PHE A 303 -8.67 8.98 -8.75
N VAL A 304 -8.31 9.05 -7.47
CA VAL A 304 -8.77 8.11 -6.45
C VAL A 304 -9.75 8.80 -5.53
N GLU A 305 -10.95 8.22 -5.41
CA GLU A 305 -11.86 8.53 -4.31
C GLU A 305 -11.36 7.80 -3.08
N MET A 306 -10.72 8.57 -2.18
CA MET A 306 -10.05 8.01 -1.01
C MET A 306 -11.05 7.72 0.10
N ILE A 307 -12.01 8.60 0.35
CA ILE A 307 -13.08 8.38 1.32
C ILE A 307 -14.17 7.56 0.62
N PRO A 308 -14.46 6.33 1.07
CA PRO A 308 -15.61 5.60 0.55
C PRO A 308 -16.88 6.40 0.87
N GLU A 309 -17.82 6.51 -0.08
CA GLU A 309 -19.20 6.90 0.27
C GLU A 309 -19.66 6.00 1.42
N SER A 310 -20.34 6.57 2.43
CA SER A 310 -20.72 5.87 3.66
C SER A 310 -21.26 4.49 3.33
N VAL A 311 -20.44 3.48 3.62
CA VAL A 311 -20.74 2.10 3.29
C VAL A 311 -21.84 1.68 4.24
N ASP A 312 -23.07 1.53 3.75
CA ASP A 312 -24.13 0.83 4.48
C ASP A 312 -23.53 -0.50 4.98
N GLY A 313 -23.94 -0.96 6.17
CA GLY A 313 -23.32 -2.04 6.95
C GLY A 313 -23.10 -3.41 6.27
N ASN A 314 -23.31 -3.50 4.96
CA ASN A 314 -23.11 -4.63 4.07
C ASN A 314 -21.90 -4.50 3.11
N GLY A 315 -21.11 -3.43 3.15
CA GLY A 315 -19.79 -3.45 2.50
C GLY A 315 -19.75 -3.19 0.98
N PHE A 316 -20.75 -2.52 0.41
CA PHE A 316 -20.75 -2.14 -1.02
C PHE A 316 -20.84 -0.61 -1.18
N PRO A 317 -20.13 -0.01 -2.16
CA PRO A 317 -20.39 1.36 -2.56
C PRO A 317 -21.80 1.48 -3.16
N SER A 318 -22.43 2.64 -2.96
CA SER A 318 -23.72 3.02 -3.55
C SER A 318 -23.75 2.88 -5.07
#